data_AF-A0A2P2L6M3-F1
#
_entry.id   AF-A0A2P2L6M3-F1
#
_cell.length_a   1.000
_cell.length_b   1.000
_cell.length_c   1.000
_cell.angle_alpha   90.00
_cell.angle_beta   90.00
_cell.angle_gamma   90.00
#
_symmetry.space_group_name_H-M   'P 1'
#
loop_
_entity.id
_entity.type
_entity.pdbx_description
1 polymer ?
#
loop_
_entity_poly.entity_id
_entity_poly.type
_entity_poly.pdbx_seq_one_letter_code
_entity_poly.pdbx_strand_id
1 'polypeptide(L)'
;MFFFLTIIEERNPTPEAVKDLIKRTKNKKKRKKGKKKKEMAVEEEEVRIEVEAVQAVYGHDCVVLDSFPPHLLLHIKPRTADVCSQQFVEAIVGIQAGLQYPKELPYIYLTESKGLDEQRQKHLLTSIQDKAFELSSCLMLVALCEVYTELL
;
A
#
# COMPACT_ATOMS: atom_id res chain seq x y z
N MET A 1 70.73 -18.32 -12.20
CA MET A 1 70.63 -17.34 -13.29
C MET A 1 69.18 -16.86 -13.30
N PHE A 2 68.98 -15.61 -12.87
CA PHE A 2 67.69 -15.04 -12.45
C PHE A 2 66.79 -14.68 -13.65
N PHE A 3 65.57 -15.22 -13.68
CA PHE A 3 64.48 -14.78 -14.55
C PHE A 3 63.31 -14.31 -13.67
N PHE A 4 63.34 -13.06 -13.21
CA PHE A 4 62.19 -12.39 -12.62
C PHE A 4 62.38 -10.88 -12.77
N LEU A 5 61.85 -10.30 -13.85
CA LEU A 5 61.33 -8.93 -13.89
C LEU A 5 60.64 -8.71 -15.25
N THR A 6 59.34 -9.02 -15.33
CA THR A 6 58.49 -8.58 -16.45
C THR A 6 57.61 -7.44 -15.94
N ILE A 7 57.99 -6.26 -16.42
CA ILE A 7 57.30 -4.97 -16.46
C ILE A 7 55.78 -5.08 -16.16
N ILE A 8 55.36 -4.54 -15.01
CA ILE A 8 53.98 -4.08 -14.81
C ILE A 8 53.91 -2.72 -15.51
N GLU A 9 53.42 -2.71 -16.75
CA GLU A 9 53.15 -1.48 -17.48
C GLU A 9 51.85 -0.88 -16.94
N GLU A 10 51.97 0.13 -16.09
CA GLU A 10 50.84 0.93 -15.60
C GLU A 10 50.12 1.57 -16.79
N ARG A 11 49.03 0.93 -17.23
CA ARG A 11 48.03 1.52 -18.13
C ARG A 11 47.31 2.66 -17.38
N ASN A 12 47.92 3.83 -17.28
CA ASN A 12 47.27 5.03 -16.76
C ASN A 12 46.14 5.44 -17.72
N PRO A 13 44.85 5.39 -17.31
CA PRO A 13 43.74 5.63 -18.22
C PRO A 13 43.76 7.07 -18.74
N THR A 14 43.58 7.24 -20.06
CA THR A 14 43.56 8.56 -20.67
C THR A 14 42.42 9.42 -20.10
N PRO A 15 42.64 10.72 -19.86
CA PRO A 15 41.62 11.59 -19.26
C PRO A 15 40.31 11.67 -20.05
N GLU A 16 40.29 11.35 -21.35
CA GLU A 16 39.07 11.18 -22.15
C GLU A 16 38.30 9.90 -21.82
N ALA A 17 38.99 8.77 -21.65
CA ALA A 17 38.34 7.50 -21.28
C ALA A 17 37.65 7.60 -19.90
N VAL A 18 38.26 8.34 -18.97
CA VAL A 18 37.68 8.63 -17.65
C VAL A 18 36.42 9.50 -17.78
N LYS A 19 36.46 10.56 -18.61
CA LYS A 19 35.30 11.44 -18.86
C LYS A 19 34.15 10.67 -19.50
N ASP A 20 34.42 9.78 -20.45
CA ASP A 20 33.41 8.96 -21.11
C ASP A 20 32.76 7.95 -20.16
N LEU A 21 33.54 7.32 -19.29
CA LEU A 21 33.02 6.41 -18.27
C LEU A 21 32.12 7.15 -17.27
N ILE A 22 32.52 8.35 -16.83
CA ILE A 22 31.70 9.22 -15.98
C ILE A 22 30.40 9.63 -16.70
N LYS A 23 30.46 9.95 -17.98
CA LYS A 23 29.27 10.32 -18.79
C LYS A 23 28.31 9.14 -18.92
N ARG A 24 28.83 7.93 -19.19
CA ARG A 24 28.04 6.69 -19.30
C ARG A 24 27.35 6.34 -17.98
N THR A 25 28.07 6.41 -16.86
CA THR A 25 27.53 6.11 -15.53
C THR A 25 26.46 7.13 -15.11
N LYS A 26 26.68 8.44 -15.32
CA LYS A 26 25.67 9.49 -15.08
C LYS A 26 24.40 9.26 -15.89
N ASN A 27 24.52 8.93 -17.18
CA ASN A 27 23.37 8.70 -18.04
C ASN A 27 22.58 7.43 -17.65
N LYS A 28 23.27 6.35 -17.26
CA LYS A 28 22.65 5.11 -16.74
C LYS A 28 21.87 5.38 -15.43
N LYS A 29 22.42 6.20 -14.53
CA LYS A 29 21.77 6.61 -13.27
C LYS A 29 20.54 7.49 -13.53
N LYS A 30 20.62 8.44 -14.47
CA LYS A 30 19.50 9.30 -14.89
C LYS A 30 18.36 8.48 -15.51
N ARG A 31 18.69 7.51 -16.38
CA ARG A 31 17.70 6.58 -16.97
C ARG A 31 17.02 5.70 -15.92
N LYS A 32 17.78 5.13 -14.98
CA LYS A 32 17.20 4.37 -13.84
C LYS A 32 16.27 5.24 -12.98
N LYS A 33 16.66 6.48 -12.68
CA LYS A 33 15.83 7.42 -11.90
C LYS A 33 14.52 7.77 -12.64
N GLY A 34 14.60 8.01 -13.95
CA GLY A 34 13.42 8.26 -14.78
C GLY A 34 12.48 7.06 -14.87
N LYS A 35 13.02 5.83 -14.99
CA LYS A 35 12.22 4.59 -14.99
C LYS A 35 11.49 4.41 -13.65
N LYS A 36 12.21 4.52 -12.52
CA LYS A 36 11.63 4.40 -11.18
C LYS A 36 10.54 5.45 -10.90
N LYS A 37 10.71 6.69 -11.39
CA LYS A 37 9.69 7.74 -11.23
C LYS A 37 8.40 7.44 -12.02
N LYS A 38 8.51 6.84 -13.20
CA LYS A 38 7.32 6.43 -13.98
C LYS A 38 6.58 5.27 -13.31
N GLU A 39 7.30 4.27 -12.83
CA GLU A 39 6.73 3.08 -12.17
C GLU A 39 5.94 3.45 -10.92
N MET A 40 6.50 4.32 -10.07
CA MET A 40 5.82 4.83 -8.87
C MET A 40 4.55 5.63 -9.18
N ALA A 41 4.52 6.38 -10.29
CA ALA A 41 3.32 7.10 -10.70
C ALA A 41 2.21 6.18 -11.22
N VAL A 42 2.56 4.99 -11.73
CA VAL A 42 1.59 3.96 -12.12
C VAL A 42 1.04 3.26 -10.88
N GLU A 43 1.90 2.85 -9.94
CA GLU A 43 1.48 2.26 -8.66
C GLU A 43 0.52 3.21 -7.90
N GLU A 44 0.84 4.51 -7.85
CA GLU A 44 0.02 5.54 -7.21
C GLU A 44 -1.38 5.67 -7.86
N GLU A 45 -1.44 5.56 -9.19
CA GLU A 45 -2.69 5.63 -9.93
C GLU A 45 -3.55 4.38 -9.72
N GLU A 46 -2.95 3.19 -9.69
CA GLU A 46 -3.65 1.95 -9.38
C GLU A 46 -4.28 1.98 -7.98
N VAL A 47 -3.57 2.54 -7.00
CA VAL A 47 -4.11 2.73 -5.64
C VAL A 47 -5.29 3.71 -5.62
N ARG A 48 -5.23 4.81 -6.39
CA ARG A 48 -6.37 5.73 -6.51
C ARG A 48 -7.59 5.07 -7.13
N ILE A 49 -7.40 4.27 -8.18
CA ILE A 49 -8.48 3.52 -8.83
C ILE A 49 -9.13 2.56 -7.83
N GLU A 50 -8.35 1.91 -6.96
CA GLU A 50 -8.90 1.06 -5.91
C GLU A 50 -9.74 1.84 -4.90
N VAL A 51 -9.28 3.02 -4.46
CA VAL A 51 -10.05 3.90 -3.56
C VAL A 51 -11.37 4.31 -4.19
N GLU A 52 -11.35 4.69 -5.48
CA GLU A 52 -12.56 5.01 -6.23
C GLU A 52 -13.52 3.82 -6.32
N ALA A 53 -12.99 2.60 -6.48
CA ALA A 53 -13.80 1.39 -6.48
C ALA A 53 -14.49 1.17 -5.13
N VAL A 54 -13.77 1.30 -4.00
CA VAL A 54 -14.36 1.21 -2.65
C VAL A 54 -15.46 2.27 -2.48
N GLN A 55 -15.16 3.52 -2.84
CA GLN A 55 -16.14 4.60 -2.72
C GLN A 55 -17.37 4.39 -3.61
N ALA A 56 -17.21 3.80 -4.79
CA ALA A 56 -18.32 3.47 -5.68
C ALA A 56 -19.21 2.35 -5.13
N VAL A 57 -18.64 1.37 -4.42
CA VAL A 57 -19.37 0.24 -3.83
C VAL A 57 -20.16 0.67 -2.58
N TYR A 58 -19.50 1.39 -1.67
CA TYR A 58 -20.09 1.73 -0.37
C TYR A 58 -20.72 3.13 -0.33
N GLY A 59 -20.46 3.97 -1.32
CA GLY A 59 -21.09 5.29 -1.45
C GLY A 59 -20.89 6.15 -0.20
N HIS A 60 -21.99 6.55 0.43
CA HIS A 60 -21.99 7.41 1.62
C HIS A 60 -21.45 6.72 2.88
N ASP A 61 -21.43 5.39 2.91
CA ASP A 61 -20.91 4.62 4.02
C ASP A 61 -19.37 4.62 4.02
N CYS A 62 -18.71 5.01 2.92
CA CYS A 62 -17.27 5.16 2.82
C CYS A 62 -16.85 6.64 2.76
N VAL A 63 -16.12 7.08 3.79
CA VAL A 63 -15.51 8.41 3.85
C VAL A 63 -14.02 8.29 3.52
N VAL A 64 -13.62 8.83 2.38
CA VAL A 64 -12.20 8.92 1.99
C VAL A 64 -11.61 10.19 2.60
N LEU A 65 -10.63 10.03 3.49
CA LEU A 65 -9.89 11.13 4.11
C LEU A 65 -8.74 11.57 3.22
N ASP A 66 -7.99 10.60 2.69
CA ASP A 66 -6.91 10.81 1.72
C ASP A 66 -6.94 9.70 0.67
N SER A 67 -6.74 10.05 -0.60
CA SER A 67 -6.70 9.08 -1.70
C SER A 67 -5.31 8.46 -1.89
N PHE A 68 -4.23 9.16 -1.47
CA PHE A 68 -2.87 8.63 -1.50
C PHE A 68 -1.95 9.34 -0.48
N PRO A 69 -1.32 8.61 0.45
CA PRO A 69 -1.56 7.20 0.75
C PRO A 69 -3.00 7.01 1.27
N PRO A 70 -3.68 5.88 0.94
CA PRO A 70 -5.12 5.78 1.09
C PRO A 70 -5.55 5.67 2.54
N HIS A 71 -6.32 6.66 3.02
CA HIS A 71 -6.90 6.71 4.36
C HIS A 71 -8.41 6.83 4.23
N LEU A 72 -9.15 5.85 4.75
CA LEU A 72 -10.60 5.78 4.62
C LEU A 72 -11.25 5.25 5.89
N LEU A 73 -12.48 5.70 6.11
CA LEU A 73 -13.37 5.22 7.16
C LEU A 73 -14.57 4.56 6.48
N LEU A 74 -14.88 3.33 6.87
CA LEU A 74 -16.04 2.60 6.38
C LEU A 74 -17.02 2.34 7.53
N HIS A 75 -18.26 2.80 7.33
CA HIS A 75 -19.34 2.77 8.29
C HIS A 75 -20.39 1.76 7.87
N ILE A 76 -20.48 0.61 8.54
CA ILE A 76 -21.48 -0.40 8.17
C ILE A 76 -22.56 -0.51 9.25
N LYS A 77 -23.81 -0.56 8.76
CA LYS A 77 -25.03 -0.81 9.54
C LYS A 77 -25.72 -2.05 8.97
N PRO A 78 -25.43 -3.26 9.48
CA PRO A 78 -26.01 -4.50 8.96
C PRO A 78 -27.53 -4.44 8.99
N ARG A 79 -28.19 -4.68 7.86
CA ARG A 79 -29.64 -4.53 7.71
C ARG A 79 -30.38 -5.74 8.31
N THR A 80 -30.24 -5.93 9.62
CA THR A 80 -30.85 -7.03 10.37
C THR A 80 -32.29 -6.74 10.80
N ALA A 81 -32.76 -5.50 10.61
CA ALA A 81 -34.14 -5.10 10.86
C ALA A 81 -34.58 -4.02 9.86
N ASP A 82 -35.87 -4.02 9.51
CA ASP A 82 -36.46 -3.05 8.59
C ASP A 82 -36.68 -1.66 9.23
N VAL A 83 -36.64 -1.59 10.57
CA VAL A 83 -36.84 -0.36 11.35
C VAL A 83 -35.52 0.07 11.97
N CYS A 84 -35.05 1.29 11.67
CA CYS A 84 -33.76 1.80 12.18
C CYS A 84 -33.62 1.75 13.72
N SER A 85 -34.72 1.89 14.48
CA SER A 85 -34.69 1.80 15.94
C SER A 85 -34.42 0.39 16.47
N GLN A 86 -34.57 -0.64 15.63
CA GLN A 86 -34.28 -2.03 15.93
C GLN A 86 -32.89 -2.45 15.42
N GLN A 87 -32.13 -1.53 14.84
CA GLN A 87 -30.77 -1.77 14.38
C GLN A 87 -29.79 -1.45 15.52
N PHE A 88 -29.36 -2.50 16.20
CA PHE A 88 -28.52 -2.38 17.41
C PHE A 88 -27.02 -2.52 17.14
N VAL A 89 -26.65 -3.04 15.97
CA VAL A 89 -25.24 -3.24 15.58
C VAL A 89 -24.84 -2.24 14.52
N GLU A 90 -23.71 -1.57 14.75
CA GLU A 90 -23.11 -0.58 13.86
C GLU A 90 -21.63 -0.45 14.22
N ALA A 91 -20.76 -0.26 13.24
CA ALA A 91 -19.36 0.01 13.50
C ALA A 91 -18.75 0.92 12.44
N ILE A 92 -17.62 1.52 12.78
CA ILE A 92 -16.80 2.29 11.86
C ILE A 92 -15.37 1.73 11.92
N VAL A 93 -14.90 1.15 10.82
CA VAL A 93 -13.51 0.72 10.66
C VAL A 93 -12.71 1.79 9.93
N GLY A 94 -11.54 2.11 10.45
CA GLY A 94 -10.55 2.94 9.79
C GLY A 94 -9.45 2.09 9.17
N ILE A 95 -9.14 2.37 7.90
CA ILE A 95 -8.03 1.77 7.17
C ILE A 95 -7.08 2.89 6.77
N GLN A 96 -5.86 2.84 7.30
CA GLN A 96 -4.85 3.87 7.12
C GLN A 96 -3.58 3.29 6.52
N ALA A 97 -3.36 3.52 5.23
CA ALA A 97 -2.19 3.03 4.54
C ALA A 97 -0.99 4.00 4.63
N GLY A 98 0.21 3.43 4.50
CA GLY A 98 1.46 4.18 4.33
C GLY A 98 1.81 4.43 2.87
N LEU A 99 2.87 5.21 2.63
CA LEU A 99 3.40 5.50 1.29
C LEU A 99 3.93 4.25 0.55
N GLN A 100 4.15 3.15 1.27
CA GLN A 100 4.65 1.90 0.70
C GLN A 100 3.53 0.88 0.42
N TYR A 101 2.26 1.25 0.61
CA TYR A 101 1.14 0.41 0.23
C TYR A 101 1.19 0.08 -1.27
N PRO A 102 0.88 -1.17 -1.69
CA PRO A 102 0.42 -2.33 -0.91
C PRO A 102 1.54 -3.23 -0.32
N LYS A 103 2.81 -2.83 -0.42
CA LYS A 103 3.96 -3.60 0.11
C LYS A 103 4.01 -3.53 1.64
N GLU A 104 3.63 -2.38 2.19
CA GLU A 104 3.39 -2.19 3.61
C GLU A 104 1.89 -2.31 3.90
N LEU A 105 1.55 -3.04 4.96
CA LEU A 105 0.17 -3.27 5.35
C LEU A 105 -0.45 -1.98 5.90
N PRO A 106 -1.74 -1.74 5.63
CA PRO A 106 -2.45 -0.64 6.26
C PRO A 106 -2.64 -0.88 7.75
N TYR A 107 -2.64 0.20 8.53
CA TYR A 107 -3.07 0.17 9.91
C TYR A 107 -4.60 0.12 9.95
N ILE A 108 -5.14 -0.86 10.66
CA ILE A 108 -6.59 -1.12 10.76
C ILE A 108 -7.02 -0.92 12.22
N TYR A 109 -8.07 -0.13 12.43
CA TYR A 109 -8.59 0.19 13.75
C TYR A 109 -10.12 0.36 13.73
N LEU A 110 -10.75 0.20 14.89
CA LEU A 110 -12.17 0.55 15.08
C LEU A 110 -12.24 1.95 15.71
N THR A 111 -13.00 2.84 15.07
CA THR A 111 -13.24 4.20 15.60
C THR A 111 -14.41 4.17 16.58
N GLU A 112 -15.51 3.57 16.14
CA GLU A 112 -16.73 3.43 16.93
C GLU A 112 -17.32 2.04 16.70
N SER A 113 -17.94 1.48 17.73
CA SER A 113 -18.74 0.27 17.61
C SER A 113 -19.90 0.28 18.59
N LYS A 114 -21.05 -0.19 18.13
CA LYS A 114 -22.30 -0.30 18.86
C LYS A 114 -22.80 -1.73 18.69
N GLY A 115 -23.25 -2.35 19.78
CA GLY A 115 -23.77 -3.72 19.76
C GLY A 115 -22.72 -4.83 19.58
N LEU A 116 -21.44 -4.47 19.49
CA LEU A 116 -20.31 -5.40 19.47
C LEU A 116 -19.61 -5.43 20.83
N ASP A 117 -19.56 -6.60 21.46
CA ASP A 117 -18.71 -6.82 22.63
C ASP A 117 -17.22 -6.85 22.25
N GLU A 118 -16.33 -6.71 23.24
CA GLU A 118 -14.88 -6.66 23.03
C GLU A 118 -14.32 -7.90 22.31
N GLN A 119 -14.90 -9.08 22.57
CA GLN A 119 -14.45 -10.33 21.95
C GLN A 119 -14.76 -10.31 20.45
N ARG A 120 -15.95 -9.84 20.06
CA ARG A 120 -16.34 -9.67 18.66
C ARG A 120 -15.54 -8.59 17.96
N GLN A 121 -15.30 -7.45 18.62
CA GLN A 121 -14.44 -6.38 18.07
C GLN A 121 -13.03 -6.90 17.78
N LYS A 122 -12.45 -7.66 18.71
CA LYS A 122 -11.14 -8.27 18.54
C LYS A 122 -11.13 -9.29 17.40
N HIS A 123 -12.13 -10.17 17.35
CA HIS A 123 -12.25 -11.16 16.27
C HIS A 123 -12.32 -10.47 14.90
N LEU A 124 -13.17 -9.44 14.77
CA LEU A 124 -13.32 -8.65 13.55
C LEU A 124 -11.99 -8.02 13.10
N LEU A 125 -11.30 -7.32 14.00
CA LEU A 125 -10.00 -6.70 13.70
C LEU A 125 -8.95 -7.74 13.30
N THR A 126 -8.88 -8.87 14.02
CA THR A 126 -7.96 -9.96 13.70
C THR A 126 -8.25 -10.55 12.32
N SER A 127 -9.51 -10.81 11.98
CA SER A 127 -9.86 -11.34 10.65
C SER A 127 -9.52 -10.39 9.50
N ILE A 128 -9.74 -9.08 9.67
CA ILE A 128 -9.37 -8.09 8.65
C ILE A 128 -7.84 -8.00 8.54
N GLN A 129 -7.12 -8.03 9.65
CA GLN A 129 -5.64 -8.04 9.64
C GLN A 129 -5.09 -9.30 8.99
N ASP A 130 -5.61 -10.48 9.33
CA ASP A 130 -5.24 -11.76 8.71
C ASP A 130 -5.46 -11.70 7.20
N LYS A 131 -6.58 -11.09 6.76
CA LYS A 131 -6.83 -10.88 5.33
C LYS A 131 -5.82 -9.95 4.67
N ALA A 132 -5.41 -8.89 5.35
CA ALA A 132 -4.36 -8.00 4.86
C ALA A 132 -3.01 -8.72 4.72
N PHE A 133 -2.67 -9.62 5.65
CA PHE A 133 -1.48 -10.46 5.56
C PHE A 133 -1.55 -11.43 4.36
N GLU A 134 -2.69 -12.09 4.14
CA GLU A 134 -2.92 -12.98 2.99
C GLU A 134 -2.71 -12.25 1.65
N LEU A 135 -3.16 -11.00 1.58
CA LEU A 135 -3.11 -10.18 0.36
C LEU A 135 -1.87 -9.28 0.29
N SER A 136 -0.87 -9.48 1.15
CA SER A 136 0.34 -8.67 1.17
C SER A 136 0.98 -8.57 -0.22
N SER A 137 1.42 -7.35 -0.58
CA SER A 137 1.93 -7.02 -1.93
C SER A 137 0.88 -6.92 -3.04
N CYS A 138 -0.42 -7.04 -2.74
CA CYS A 138 -1.54 -6.79 -3.64
C CYS A 138 -2.44 -5.67 -3.11
N LEU A 139 -3.12 -4.97 -4.01
CA LEU A 139 -4.23 -4.08 -3.68
C LEU A 139 -5.30 -4.90 -2.91
N MET A 140 -5.74 -4.38 -1.77
CA MET A 140 -6.54 -5.13 -0.80
C MET A 140 -7.68 -4.34 -0.15
N LEU A 141 -7.80 -3.01 -0.37
CA LEU A 141 -8.82 -2.17 0.29
C LEU A 141 -10.23 -2.72 0.08
N VAL A 142 -10.57 -3.12 -1.14
CA VAL A 142 -11.90 -3.69 -1.45
C VAL A 142 -12.13 -4.97 -0.64
N ALA A 143 -11.18 -5.90 -0.66
CA ALA A 143 -11.28 -7.17 0.04
C ALA A 143 -11.35 -7.01 1.57
N LEU A 144 -10.65 -6.03 2.14
CA LEU A 144 -10.73 -5.71 3.57
C LEU A 144 -12.12 -5.18 3.94
N CYS A 145 -12.68 -4.31 3.10
CA CYS A 145 -14.04 -3.79 3.28
C CYS A 145 -15.10 -4.88 3.18
N GLU A 146 -14.92 -5.85 2.27
CA GLU A 146 -15.79 -7.02 2.13
C GLU A 146 -15.77 -7.86 3.42
N VAL A 147 -14.60 -8.26 3.90
CA VAL A 147 -14.47 -9.03 5.15
C VAL A 147 -15.09 -8.30 6.34
N TYR A 148 -14.87 -6.99 6.42
CA TYR A 148 -15.47 -6.16 7.46
C TYR A 148 -17.01 -6.19 7.39
N THR A 149 -17.57 -6.07 6.18
CA THR A 149 -19.02 -6.08 5.95
C THR A 149 -19.64 -7.45 6.25
N GLU A 150 -18.94 -8.54 5.92
CA GLU A 150 -19.42 -9.91 6.14
C GLU A 150 -19.44 -10.33 7.61
N LEU A 151 -18.49 -9.82 8.41
CA LEU A 151 -18.30 -10.23 9.81
C LEU A 151 -19.02 -9.32 10.83
N LEU A 152 -19.59 -8.20 10.37
CA LEU A 152 -20.33 -7.27 11.22
C LEU A 152 -21.81 -7.69 11.38
#